data_AF-A0A355BEN4-F1
#
_entry.id   AF-A0A355BEN4-F1
#
_cell.length_a   1.000
_cell.length_b   1.000
_cell.length_c   1.000
_cell.angle_alpha   90.00
_cell.angle_beta   90.00
_cell.angle_gamma   90.00
#
_symmetry.space_group_name_H-M   'P 1'
#
loop_
_entity.id
_entity.type
_entity.pdbx_description
1 polymer ?
#
loop_
_entity_poly.entity_id
_entity_poly.type
_entity_poly.pdbx_seq_one_letter_code
_entity_poly.pdbx_strand_id
1 'polypeptide(L)'
;MQFNEKSNTIRWFIIVASFLIVLLILWNTYIFFQIFKNEERIKMELWVKALKTVNKADLDDNIELPSEIISNNTSIPIIITNKEGKIIKSANIDEQIVNDSIQLTAFLDKLKSQNKPLKLFLFDKEYQLIYYGDSSLINQLKYYPVALFLIILLFGAVVYNFYRATKMATQNKLWAAMA
;
A
#
# COMPACT_ATOMS: atom_id res chain seq x y z
N MET A 1 -36.96 27.92 -34.78
CA MET A 1 -36.12 26.79 -34.38
C MET A 1 -35.83 26.91 -32.89
N GLN A 2 -36.38 26.03 -32.07
CA GLN A 2 -36.14 26.05 -30.62
C GLN A 2 -34.72 25.57 -30.36
N PHE A 3 -33.83 26.49 -29.93
CA PHE A 3 -32.50 26.13 -29.47
C PHE A 3 -32.66 25.34 -28.17
N ASN A 4 -32.40 24.05 -28.26
CA ASN A 4 -32.61 23.08 -27.20
C ASN A 4 -31.54 23.27 -26.10
N GLU A 5 -31.86 24.03 -25.05
CA GLU A 5 -30.99 24.24 -23.87
C GLU A 5 -30.69 22.95 -23.08
N LYS A 6 -31.40 21.85 -23.38
CA LYS A 6 -31.20 20.53 -22.74
C LYS A 6 -29.80 19.94 -22.91
N SER A 7 -29.02 20.39 -23.89
CA SER A 7 -27.68 19.82 -24.15
C SER A 7 -26.66 20.20 -23.08
N ASN A 8 -26.80 21.37 -22.43
CA ASN A 8 -25.80 21.85 -21.47
C ASN A 8 -25.94 21.16 -20.09
N THR A 9 -27.17 20.91 -19.65
CA THR A 9 -27.45 20.21 -18.38
C THR A 9 -27.00 18.75 -18.42
N ILE A 10 -27.24 18.05 -19.53
CA ILE A 10 -26.76 16.68 -19.75
C ILE A 10 -25.23 16.63 -19.72
N ARG A 11 -24.55 17.61 -20.33
CA ARG A 11 -23.08 17.69 -20.34
C ARG A 11 -22.50 17.85 -18.95
N TRP A 12 -23.07 18.74 -18.13
CA TRP A 12 -22.68 18.91 -16.73
C TRP A 12 -22.97 17.66 -15.90
N PHE A 13 -24.11 16.99 -16.12
CA PHE A 13 -24.43 15.74 -15.46
C PHE A 13 -23.39 14.65 -15.74
N ILE A 14 -22.96 14.47 -16.99
CA ILE A 14 -21.92 13.49 -17.37
C ILE A 14 -20.59 13.80 -16.67
N ILE A 15 -20.19 15.07 -16.59
CA ILE A 15 -18.94 15.49 -15.93
C ILE A 15 -19.00 15.16 -14.42
N VAL A 16 -20.09 15.54 -13.75
CA VAL A 16 -20.28 15.26 -12.32
C VAL A 16 -20.32 13.76 -12.05
N ALA A 17 -21.07 13.00 -12.86
CA ALA A 17 -21.16 11.55 -12.74
C ALA A 17 -19.78 10.89 -12.92
N SER A 18 -18.99 11.33 -13.91
CA SER A 18 -17.63 10.82 -14.15
C SER A 18 -16.70 11.11 -12.98
N PHE A 19 -16.77 12.32 -12.42
CA PHE A 19 -16.00 12.68 -11.24
C PHE A 19 -16.38 11.83 -10.02
N LEU A 20 -17.68 11.61 -9.79
CA LEU A 20 -18.16 10.75 -8.71
C LEU A 20 -17.69 9.31 -8.84
N ILE A 21 -17.68 8.76 -10.07
CA ILE A 21 -17.16 7.41 -10.34
C ILE A 21 -15.68 7.31 -9.95
N VAL A 22 -14.85 8.29 -10.37
CA VAL A 22 -13.42 8.33 -10.01
C VAL A 22 -13.24 8.38 -8.49
N LEU A 23 -14.01 9.23 -7.81
CA LEU A 23 -13.93 9.39 -6.36
C LEU A 23 -14.31 8.09 -5.63
N LEU A 24 -15.33 7.38 -6.12
CA LEU A 24 -15.77 6.09 -5.60
C LEU A 24 -14.68 5.00 -5.81
N ILE A 25 -14.04 4.96 -6.97
CA ILE A 25 -12.92 4.03 -7.25
C ILE A 25 -11.75 4.29 -6.29
N LEU A 26 -11.36 5.55 -6.12
CA LEU A 26 -10.26 5.92 -5.20
C LEU A 26 -10.61 5.56 -3.75
N TRP A 27 -11.85 5.84 -3.33
CA TRP A 27 -12.35 5.49 -2.00
C TRP A 27 -12.32 3.97 -1.77
N ASN A 28 -12.78 3.19 -2.73
CA ASN A 28 -12.77 1.74 -2.65
C ASN A 28 -11.34 1.18 -2.58
N THR A 29 -10.44 1.72 -3.41
CA THR A 29 -9.02 1.31 -3.43
C THR A 29 -8.34 1.62 -2.09
N TYR A 30 -8.65 2.77 -1.46
CA TYR A 30 -8.16 3.10 -0.13
C TYR A 30 -8.64 2.10 0.93
N ILE A 31 -9.94 1.76 0.93
CA ILE A 31 -10.49 0.74 1.85
C ILE A 31 -9.79 -0.60 1.65
N PHE A 32 -9.63 -1.02 0.40
CA PHE A 32 -8.95 -2.27 0.07
C PHE A 32 -7.52 -2.31 0.63
N PHE A 33 -6.75 -1.23 0.46
CA PHE A 33 -5.40 -1.12 1.04
C PHE A 33 -5.41 -1.28 2.56
N GLN A 34 -6.37 -0.65 3.26
CA GLN A 34 -6.48 -0.75 4.72
C GLN A 34 -6.83 -2.16 5.19
N ILE A 35 -7.72 -2.86 4.47
CA ILE A 35 -8.06 -4.27 4.76
C ILE A 35 -6.80 -5.13 4.67
N PHE A 36 -6.01 -4.98 3.59
CA PHE A 36 -4.77 -5.73 3.41
C PHE A 36 -3.74 -5.44 4.50
N LYS A 37 -3.59 -4.18 4.93
CA LYS A 37 -2.74 -3.80 6.06
C LYS A 37 -3.19 -4.47 7.36
N ASN A 38 -4.49 -4.57 7.60
CA ASN A 38 -5.03 -5.25 8.78
C ASN A 38 -4.80 -6.77 8.72
N GLU A 39 -5.03 -7.40 7.57
CA GLU A 39 -4.75 -8.82 7.36
C GLU A 39 -3.27 -9.15 7.58
N GLU A 40 -2.36 -8.30 7.10
CA GLU A 40 -0.92 -8.46 7.34
C GLU A 40 -0.57 -8.36 8.83
N ARG A 41 -1.23 -7.45 9.55
CA ARG A 41 -1.09 -7.36 11.01
C ARG A 41 -1.58 -8.62 11.72
N ILE A 42 -2.72 -9.19 11.31
CA ILE A 42 -3.25 -10.45 11.85
C ILE A 42 -2.27 -11.61 11.59
N LYS A 43 -1.71 -11.69 10.37
CA LYS A 43 -0.67 -12.68 10.03
C LYS A 43 0.56 -12.53 10.91
N MET A 44 1.00 -11.30 11.17
CA MET A 44 2.13 -11.06 12.07
C MET A 44 1.81 -11.39 13.53
N GLU A 45 0.59 -11.12 14.01
CA GLU A 45 0.15 -11.56 15.34
C GLU A 45 0.15 -13.09 15.46
N LEU A 46 -0.26 -13.81 14.42
CA LEU A 46 -0.17 -15.27 14.35
C LEU A 46 1.28 -15.75 14.33
N TRP A 47 2.14 -15.08 13.55
CA TRP A 47 3.58 -15.36 13.50
C TRP A 47 4.24 -15.20 14.86
N VAL A 48 3.92 -14.13 15.62
CA VAL A 48 4.42 -13.93 16.99
C VAL A 48 3.93 -15.02 17.94
N LYS A 49 2.67 -15.45 17.81
CA LYS A 49 2.14 -16.56 18.61
C LYS A 49 2.85 -17.87 18.29
N ALA A 50 3.06 -18.17 17.01
CA ALA A 50 3.81 -19.34 16.57
C ALA A 50 5.24 -19.32 17.10
N LEU A 51 5.94 -18.18 16.98
CA LEU A 51 7.28 -17.99 17.55
C LEU A 51 7.30 -18.21 19.07
N LYS A 52 6.28 -17.71 19.79
CA LYS A 52 6.13 -17.95 21.23
C LYS A 52 5.97 -19.43 21.55
N THR A 53 5.17 -20.17 20.78
CA THR A 53 4.95 -21.60 20.96
C THR A 53 6.25 -22.36 20.72
N VAL A 54 6.96 -22.11 19.62
CA VAL A 54 8.25 -22.75 19.33
C VAL A 54 9.28 -22.45 20.42
N ASN A 55 9.36 -21.21 20.90
CA ASN A 55 10.31 -20.82 21.95
C ASN A 55 9.99 -21.41 23.34
N LYS A 56 8.77 -21.94 23.55
CA LYS A 56 8.34 -22.53 24.82
C LYS A 56 8.18 -24.05 24.76
N ALA A 57 8.32 -24.63 23.57
CA ALA A 57 8.10 -26.04 23.35
C ALA A 57 9.18 -26.89 24.02
N ASP A 58 8.75 -27.96 24.67
CA ASP A 58 9.64 -29.02 25.16
C ASP A 58 9.92 -30.04 24.04
N LEU A 59 10.80 -31.02 24.31
CA LEU A 59 11.26 -31.98 23.29
C LEU A 59 10.14 -32.83 22.68
N ASP A 60 9.05 -33.06 23.41
CA ASP A 60 7.92 -33.89 22.98
C ASP A 60 6.77 -33.07 22.36
N ASP A 61 6.86 -31.74 22.35
CA ASP A 61 5.80 -30.88 21.82
C ASP A 61 5.78 -30.87 20.29
N ASN A 62 4.59 -31.00 19.69
CA ASN A 62 4.43 -30.85 18.25
C ASN A 62 4.53 -29.37 17.84
N ILE A 63 5.66 -29.00 17.25
CA ILE A 63 5.95 -27.66 16.72
C ILE A 63 5.84 -27.53 15.20
N GLU A 64 5.31 -28.54 14.50
CA GLU A 64 5.24 -28.56 13.03
C GLU A 64 4.47 -27.34 12.48
N LEU A 65 3.21 -27.17 12.89
CA LEU A 65 2.38 -26.04 12.45
C LEU A 65 2.95 -24.67 12.86
N PRO A 66 3.38 -24.43 14.12
CA PRO A 66 4.07 -23.19 14.47
C PRO A 66 5.31 -22.92 13.61
N SER A 67 6.13 -23.94 13.33
CA SER A 67 7.34 -23.79 12.52
C SER A 67 7.01 -23.48 11.05
N GLU A 68 5.95 -24.09 10.51
CA GLU A 68 5.45 -23.79 9.18
C GLU A 68 4.96 -22.34 9.07
N ILE A 69 4.20 -21.85 10.06
CA ILE A 69 3.75 -20.45 10.12
C ILE A 69 4.96 -19.50 10.10
N ILE A 70 6.02 -19.81 10.85
CA ILE A 70 7.22 -18.99 10.91
C ILE A 70 7.95 -18.99 9.56
N SER A 71 8.11 -20.17 8.97
CA SER A 71 8.89 -20.39 7.74
C SER A 71 8.19 -19.88 6.48
N ASN A 72 6.85 -19.89 6.45
CA ASN A 72 6.05 -19.37 5.34
C ASN A 72 6.10 -17.83 5.25
N ASN A 73 6.59 -17.14 6.28
CA ASN A 73 6.80 -15.70 6.21
C ASN A 73 8.15 -15.36 5.56
N THR A 74 8.11 -15.12 4.25
CA THR A 74 9.31 -14.78 3.44
C THR A 74 9.35 -13.34 2.96
N SER A 75 8.22 -12.62 3.01
CA SER A 75 8.08 -11.31 2.35
C SER A 75 7.99 -10.12 3.32
N ILE A 76 7.73 -10.37 4.61
CA ILE A 76 7.60 -9.31 5.61
C ILE A 76 8.96 -9.14 6.32
N PRO A 77 9.62 -7.98 6.19
CA PRO A 77 10.88 -7.72 6.89
C PRO A 77 10.63 -7.58 8.39
N ILE A 78 11.45 -8.24 9.20
CA ILE A 78 11.30 -8.28 10.67
C ILE A 78 12.61 -7.91 11.35
N ILE A 79 12.53 -7.09 12.39
CA ILE A 79 13.59 -6.87 13.38
C ILE A 79 13.04 -7.12 14.77
N ILE A 80 13.72 -7.99 15.52
CA ILE A 80 13.43 -8.29 16.92
C ILE A 80 14.42 -7.52 17.78
N THR A 81 13.92 -6.77 18.76
CA THR A 81 14.75 -6.07 19.75
C THR A 81 14.43 -6.55 21.17
N ASN A 82 15.38 -6.33 22.08
CA ASN A 82 15.12 -6.42 23.51
C ASN A 82 14.29 -5.21 24.00
N LYS A 83 13.98 -5.18 25.30
CA LYS A 83 13.28 -4.07 25.98
C LYS A 83 14.01 -2.72 25.92
N GLU A 84 15.33 -2.73 25.73
CA GLU A 84 16.19 -1.54 25.63
C GLU A 84 16.32 -1.04 24.18
N GLY A 85 15.70 -1.72 23.21
CA GLY A 85 15.78 -1.36 21.79
C GLY A 85 17.03 -1.90 21.07
N LYS A 86 17.84 -2.75 21.72
CA LYS A 86 18.97 -3.43 21.08
C LYS A 86 18.46 -4.53 20.15
N ILE A 87 18.96 -4.52 18.91
CA ILE A 87 18.63 -5.51 17.89
C ILE A 87 19.20 -6.88 18.30
N ILE A 88 18.34 -7.90 18.29
CA ILE A 88 18.67 -9.29 18.61
C ILE A 88 18.75 -10.12 17.32
N LYS A 89 17.76 -9.95 16.45
CA LYS A 89 17.63 -10.76 15.23
C LYS A 89 16.90 -9.98 14.15
N SER A 90 17.27 -10.23 12.90
CA SER A 90 16.60 -9.78 11.70
C SER A 90 16.13 -10.97 10.86
N ALA A 91 15.09 -10.79 10.07
CA ALA A 91 14.61 -11.77 9.09
C ALA A 91 14.02 -11.05 7.87
N ASN A 92 14.16 -11.65 6.68
CA ASN A 92 13.67 -11.12 5.40
C ASN A 92 14.18 -9.69 5.09
N ILE A 93 15.44 -9.42 5.43
CA ILE A 93 16.13 -8.14 5.17
C ILE A 93 17.39 -8.44 4.36
N ASP A 94 17.73 -7.56 3.42
CA ASP A 94 18.93 -7.67 2.60
C ASP A 94 20.19 -7.75 3.47
N GLU A 95 21.10 -8.66 3.14
CA GLU A 95 22.32 -8.92 3.88
C GLU A 95 23.23 -7.68 3.94
N GLN A 96 23.21 -6.82 2.92
CA GLN A 96 23.95 -5.56 2.90
C GLN A 96 23.47 -4.61 4.01
N ILE A 97 22.17 -4.59 4.28
CA ILE A 97 21.58 -3.78 5.36
C ILE A 97 21.90 -4.40 6.72
N VAL A 98 21.85 -5.73 6.83
CA VAL A 98 22.13 -6.44 8.09
C VAL A 98 23.59 -6.28 8.53
N ASN A 99 24.52 -6.28 7.57
CA ASN A 99 25.96 -6.18 7.84
C ASN A 99 26.43 -4.75 8.17
N ASP A 100 25.63 -3.73 7.89
CA ASP A 100 25.91 -2.33 8.22
C ASP A 100 25.01 -1.86 9.38
N SER A 101 25.61 -1.67 10.56
CA SER A 101 24.91 -1.21 11.77
C SER A 101 24.15 0.12 11.57
N ILE A 102 24.68 1.05 10.77
CA ILE A 102 24.04 2.34 10.50
C ILE A 102 22.81 2.13 9.61
N GLN A 103 22.93 1.30 8.58
CA GLN A 103 21.79 0.99 7.72
C GLN A 103 20.72 0.18 8.45
N LEU A 104 21.13 -0.77 9.30
CA LEU A 104 20.20 -1.59 10.06
C LEU A 104 19.40 -0.78 11.09
N THR A 105 20.05 0.18 11.74
CA THR A 105 19.36 1.10 12.68
C THR A 105 18.41 2.04 11.93
N ALA A 106 18.83 2.61 10.80
CA ALA A 106 17.94 3.40 9.94
C ALA A 106 16.75 2.57 9.42
N PHE A 107 16.98 1.30 9.09
CA PHE A 107 15.93 0.39 8.67
C PHE A 107 14.95 0.07 9.81
N LEU A 108 15.44 -0.14 11.03
CA LEU A 108 14.59 -0.29 12.22
C LEU A 108 13.68 0.93 12.42
N ASP A 109 14.20 2.15 12.26
CA ASP A 109 13.39 3.37 12.38
C ASP A 109 12.35 3.50 11.26
N LYS A 110 12.69 3.03 10.05
CA LYS A 110 11.70 2.86 8.97
C LYS A 110 10.59 1.90 9.41
N LEU A 111 10.92 0.72 9.95
CA LEU A 111 9.91 -0.25 10.42
C LEU A 111 9.00 0.35 11.51
N LYS A 112 9.57 1.08 12.47
CA LYS A 112 8.81 1.80 13.53
C LYS A 112 7.79 2.77 12.95
N SER A 113 8.12 3.44 11.85
CA SER A 113 7.22 4.39 11.18
C SER A 113 6.10 3.70 10.39
N GLN A 114 6.30 2.46 9.96
CA GLN A 114 5.34 1.72 9.12
C GLN A 114 4.25 1.07 9.96
N ASN A 115 4.62 0.39 11.04
CA ASN A 115 3.69 -0.39 11.85
C ASN A 115 4.02 -0.30 13.34
N LYS A 116 2.99 -0.41 14.19
CA LYS A 116 3.16 -0.52 15.64
C LYS A 116 3.80 -1.88 15.97
N PRO A 117 4.84 -1.93 16.83
CA PRO A 117 5.51 -3.19 17.15
C PRO A 117 4.59 -4.15 17.91
N LEU A 118 4.84 -5.45 17.72
CA LEU A 118 4.19 -6.50 18.49
C LEU A 118 5.07 -6.89 19.69
N LYS A 119 4.45 -7.23 20.82
CA LYS A 119 5.16 -7.67 22.02
C LYS A 119 5.16 -9.19 22.10
N LEU A 120 6.36 -9.77 22.21
CA LEU A 120 6.55 -11.19 22.52
C LEU A 120 6.89 -11.31 24.00
N PHE A 121 5.93 -11.77 24.81
CA PHE A 121 6.15 -12.03 26.23
C PHE A 121 6.87 -13.36 26.44
N LEU A 122 7.99 -13.32 27.14
CA LEU A 122 8.81 -14.47 27.49
C LEU A 122 8.35 -15.05 28.84
N PHE A 123 9.08 -14.75 29.91
CA PHE A 123 8.82 -15.16 31.30
C PHE A 123 8.77 -13.95 32.25
N ASP A 124 7.94 -14.06 33.30
CA ASP A 124 7.66 -13.11 34.40
C ASP A 124 7.26 -11.67 34.06
N LYS A 125 8.04 -10.97 33.24
CA LYS A 125 7.80 -9.60 32.71
C LYS A 125 8.76 -9.21 31.59
N GLU A 126 9.66 -10.12 31.18
CA GLU A 126 10.55 -9.90 30.05
C GLU A 126 9.76 -10.00 28.74
N TYR A 127 9.97 -9.03 27.85
CA TYR A 127 9.38 -9.03 26.53
C TYR A 127 10.36 -8.53 25.48
N GLN A 128 10.20 -9.05 24.28
CA GLN A 128 10.86 -8.56 23.08
C GLN A 128 9.87 -7.75 22.25
N LEU A 129 10.40 -6.78 21.51
CA LEU A 129 9.62 -6.00 20.54
C LEU A 129 9.92 -6.52 19.15
N ILE A 130 8.86 -6.77 18.40
CA ILE A 130 8.91 -7.28 17.04
C ILE A 130 8.44 -6.15 16.13
N TYR A 131 9.41 -5.52 15.47
CA TYR A 131 9.18 -4.51 14.45
C TYR A 131 9.07 -5.21 13.11
N TYR A 132 8.00 -4.92 12.37
CA TYR A 132 7.76 -5.51 11.06
C TYR A 132 7.37 -4.42 10.07
N GLY A 133 7.84 -4.57 8.84
CA GLY A 133 7.53 -3.66 7.76
C GLY A 133 6.36 -4.11 6.92
N ASP A 134 6.12 -3.37 5.86
CA ASP A 134 5.14 -3.71 4.85
C ASP A 134 5.71 -4.77 3.91
N SER A 135 4.93 -5.80 3.59
CA SER A 135 5.33 -6.79 2.60
C SER A 135 5.57 -6.16 1.22
N SER A 136 6.26 -6.90 0.35
CA SER A 136 6.44 -6.52 -1.06
C SER A 136 5.10 -6.21 -1.75
N LEU A 137 4.05 -6.95 -1.42
CA LEU A 137 2.70 -6.76 -1.97
C LEU A 137 2.07 -5.43 -1.50
N ILE A 138 2.08 -5.14 -0.20
CA ILE A 138 1.55 -3.87 0.33
C ILE A 138 2.29 -2.68 -0.28
N ASN A 139 3.61 -2.77 -0.40
CA ASN A 139 4.42 -1.71 -1.01
C ASN A 139 4.03 -1.46 -2.47
N GLN A 140 3.69 -2.50 -3.25
CA GLN A 140 3.20 -2.33 -4.62
C GLN A 140 1.80 -1.72 -4.66
N LEU A 141 0.89 -2.17 -3.80
CA LEU A 141 -0.49 -1.65 -3.72
C LEU A 141 -0.56 -0.17 -3.36
N LYS A 142 0.40 0.34 -2.58
CA LYS A 142 0.48 1.75 -2.18
C LYS A 142 0.50 2.72 -3.38
N TYR A 143 1.09 2.32 -4.51
CA TYR A 143 1.22 3.19 -5.70
C TYR A 143 0.04 3.07 -6.67
N TYR A 144 -0.81 2.06 -6.51
CA TYR A 144 -1.92 1.80 -7.43
C TYR A 144 -2.91 2.99 -7.55
N PRO A 145 -3.34 3.66 -6.46
CA PRO A 145 -4.20 4.84 -6.57
C PRO A 145 -3.55 5.99 -7.37
N VAL A 146 -2.23 6.19 -7.20
CA VAL A 146 -1.48 7.26 -7.88
C VAL A 146 -1.38 6.98 -9.38
N ALA A 147 -1.10 5.73 -9.75
CA ALA A 147 -1.09 5.30 -11.15
C ALA A 147 -2.46 5.51 -11.82
N LEU A 148 -3.55 5.19 -11.13
CA LEU A 148 -4.91 5.39 -11.63
C LEU A 148 -5.23 6.88 -11.85
N PHE A 149 -4.83 7.74 -10.91
CA PHE A 149 -4.95 9.19 -11.07
C PHE A 149 -4.16 9.72 -12.28
N LEU A 150 -2.92 9.24 -12.47
CA LEU A 150 -2.10 9.59 -13.63
C LEU A 150 -2.77 9.21 -14.95
N ILE A 151 -3.34 8.00 -15.04
CA ILE A 151 -4.07 7.54 -16.25
C ILE A 151 -5.25 8.47 -16.54
N ILE A 152 -6.03 8.86 -15.52
CA ILE A 152 -7.15 9.79 -15.67
C ILE A 152 -6.67 11.15 -16.17
N LEU A 153 -5.57 11.68 -15.61
CA LEU A 153 -4.99 12.96 -16.03
C LEU A 153 -4.55 12.90 -17.51
N LEU A 154 -3.84 11.85 -17.91
CA LEU A 154 -3.41 11.66 -19.30
C LEU A 154 -4.59 11.57 -20.27
N PHE A 155 -5.64 10.83 -19.92
CA PHE A 155 -6.87 10.78 -20.70
C PHE A 155 -7.53 12.15 -20.80
N GLY A 156 -7.62 12.89 -19.70
CA GLY A 156 -8.13 14.26 -19.68
C GLY A 156 -7.34 15.19 -20.60
N ALA A 157 -6.01 15.08 -20.62
CA ALA A 157 -5.14 15.85 -21.50
C ALA A 157 -5.36 15.52 -22.99
N VAL A 158 -5.55 14.24 -23.32
CA VAL A 158 -5.87 13.81 -24.70
C VAL A 158 -7.21 14.41 -25.15
N VAL A 159 -8.25 14.31 -24.31
CA VAL A 159 -9.58 14.88 -24.59
C VAL A 159 -9.50 16.40 -24.76
N TYR A 160 -8.75 17.09 -23.90
CA TYR A 160 -8.53 18.53 -24.01
C TYR A 160 -7.85 18.93 -25.33
N ASN A 161 -6.79 18.22 -25.72
CA ASN A 161 -6.09 18.47 -26.98
C ASN A 161 -6.99 18.23 -28.19
N PHE A 162 -7.78 17.16 -28.19
CA PHE A 162 -8.74 16.87 -29.26
C PHE A 162 -9.81 17.95 -29.39
N TYR A 163 -10.37 18.42 -28.26
CA TYR A 163 -11.33 19.51 -28.25
C TYR A 163 -10.73 20.81 -28.78
N ARG A 164 -9.52 21.16 -28.34
CA ARG A 164 -8.77 22.33 -28.84
C ARG A 164 -8.54 22.23 -30.35
N ALA A 165 -8.08 21.08 -30.85
CA ALA A 165 -7.84 20.86 -32.28
C ALA A 165 -9.12 21.00 -33.11
N THR A 166 -10.23 20.43 -32.62
CA THR A 166 -11.53 20.52 -33.28
C THR A 166 -12.04 21.96 -33.34
N LYS A 167 -11.88 22.73 -32.25
CA LYS A 167 -12.26 24.16 -32.21
C LYS A 167 -11.43 25.03 -33.16
N MET A 168 -10.14 24.74 -33.29
CA MET A 168 -9.27 25.43 -34.26
C MET A 168 -9.69 25.08 -35.71
N ALA A 169 -10.03 23.82 -35.97
CA ALA A 169 -10.46 23.38 -37.30
C ALA A 169 -11.80 24.01 -37.74
N THR A 170 -12.76 24.18 -36.83
CA THR A 170 -14.03 24.86 -37.15
C THR A 170 -13.82 26.36 -37.41
N GLN A 171 -12.93 27.02 -36.67
CA GLN A 171 -12.58 28.42 -36.94
C GLN A 171 -11.88 28.59 -38.30
N ASN A 172 -10.93 27.71 -38.64
CA ASN A 172 -10.22 27.75 -39.93
C ASN A 172 -11.17 27.50 -41.12
N LYS A 173 -12.15 26.62 -40.99
CA LYS A 173 -13.18 26.40 -42.03
C LYS A 173 -14.05 27.63 -42.27
N LEU A 174 -14.38 28.37 -41.22
CA LEU A 174 -15.15 29.62 -41.33
C LEU A 174 -14.36 30.70 -42.08
N TRP A 175 -13.07 30.83 -41.78
CA TRP A 175 -12.19 31.78 -42.48
C TRP A 175 -12.03 31.42 -43.96
N ALA A 176 -11.85 30.15 -44.29
CA ALA A 176 -11.77 29.68 -45.67
C ALA A 176 -13.10 29.78 -46.45
N ALA A 177 -14.24 29.77 -45.75
CA ALA A 177 -15.55 29.99 -46.37
C ALA A 177 -15.91 31.47 -46.54
N MET A 178 -15.15 32.37 -45.90
CA MET A 178 -15.30 33.83 -46.03
C MET A 178 -14.32 34.45 -47.04
N ALA A 179 -13.42 33.65 -47.62
CA ALA A 179 -12.47 34.04 -48.67
C ALA A 179 -12.99 33.58 -50.05
#